data_AF-A0A212KV09-F1
#
_entry.id   AF-A0A212KV09-F1
#
_cell.length_a   1.000
_cell.length_b   1.000
_cell.length_c   1.000
_cell.angle_alpha   90.00
_cell.angle_beta   90.00
_cell.angle_gamma   90.00
#
_symmetry.space_group_name_H-M   'P 1'
#
loop_
_entity.id
_entity.type
_entity.pdbx_description
1 polymer ?
#
loop_
_entity_poly.entity_id
_entity_poly.type
_entity_poly.pdbx_seq_one_letter_code
_entity_poly.pdbx_strand_id
1 'polypeptide(L)'
;MRLFGNSFENKLHSWAVLGPSIIALTLLVSLMKYAPESFYLPLALIIGVPACWIWRLRGMLGSITLLFFLLLGAQVVIPPQDHLWHVGIACTVALGFVVTTLAREEVADLVYRLHSDSKGRLDHLLRLDEKLKRSTAFIEQQREDADRKIEQVRNDAQQFQDHIASLKAASQERKKENDSLLDERQGFLNEIVQLKEELAQARSKLIANQTHTENVELKLAQHLLNVSTITERKQELQDKVNGFRSEMFQWKLDQKELEQKLKEKPKVVHQVQEKIVEKIIEKPVEVIKEVEVIKEVEVVKEVEVVKEVEVIKEVEVEVVKEVLKELESPKGSSLVQAGEQDVQVNEKMMDELSDELGSLREYKALYKQLKKQFEDKSDVLHSTRSELFHKEGEVFAMMKEKEAKTLELGAYDGNYIRKDVLLLEEERDQLLDETQLLSDIVQTLLQEQQSF
;
A
#
# COMPACT_ATOMS: atom_id res chain seq x y z
N MET A 1 47.01 -38.52 11.82
CA MET A 1 47.35 -39.62 10.89
C MET A 1 48.51 -39.30 9.94
N ARG A 2 48.77 -38.04 9.55
CA ARG A 2 49.93 -37.65 8.70
C ARG A 2 51.32 -37.82 9.35
N LEU A 3 51.43 -37.72 10.67
CA LEU A 3 52.74 -37.81 11.37
C LEU A 3 53.32 -39.23 11.44
N PHE A 4 52.49 -40.28 11.26
CA PHE A 4 52.99 -41.67 11.22
C PHE A 4 53.44 -42.12 9.82
N GLY A 5 52.99 -41.43 8.75
CA GLY A 5 53.35 -41.78 7.37
C GLY A 5 54.83 -41.54 7.07
N ASN A 6 55.34 -40.37 7.45
CA ASN A 6 56.71 -39.95 7.11
C ASN A 6 57.78 -40.84 7.78
N SER A 7 57.53 -41.35 9.00
CA SER A 7 58.48 -42.26 9.68
C SER A 7 58.54 -43.63 8.99
N PHE A 8 57.42 -44.10 8.44
CA PHE A 8 57.33 -45.41 7.83
C PHE A 8 57.90 -45.42 6.41
N GLU A 9 57.65 -44.37 5.62
CA GLU A 9 58.24 -44.19 4.29
C GLU A 9 59.77 -44.07 4.34
N ASN A 10 60.31 -43.31 5.31
CA ASN A 10 61.76 -43.20 5.50
C ASN A 10 62.41 -44.54 5.90
N LYS A 11 61.70 -45.36 6.70
CA LYS A 11 62.16 -46.71 7.04
C LYS A 11 62.12 -47.61 5.81
N LEU A 12 61.03 -47.63 5.05
CA LEU A 12 60.90 -48.46 3.85
C LEU A 12 61.93 -48.12 2.77
N HIS A 13 62.20 -46.83 2.56
CA HIS A 13 63.24 -46.42 1.62
C HIS A 13 64.61 -46.94 2.05
N SER A 14 64.88 -46.94 3.37
CA SER A 14 66.09 -47.51 3.94
C SER A 14 66.19 -49.02 3.71
N TRP A 15 65.11 -49.79 3.92
CA TRP A 15 65.11 -51.24 3.72
C TRP A 15 65.23 -51.66 2.24
N ALA A 16 64.59 -50.91 1.33
CA ALA A 16 64.67 -51.16 -0.11
C ALA A 16 66.09 -50.93 -0.67
N VAL A 17 66.82 -49.98 -0.09
CA VAL A 17 68.22 -49.67 -0.46
C VAL A 17 69.19 -50.64 0.22
N LEU A 18 68.89 -51.11 1.44
CA LEU A 18 69.78 -51.94 2.24
C LEU A 18 70.19 -53.26 1.55
N GLY A 19 69.24 -53.96 0.91
CA GLY A 19 69.53 -55.23 0.23
C GLY A 19 70.57 -55.10 -0.90
N PRO A 20 70.32 -54.27 -1.92
CA PRO A 20 71.29 -53.96 -2.97
C PRO A 20 72.62 -53.40 -2.43
N SER A 21 72.58 -52.57 -1.38
CA SER A 21 73.80 -52.03 -0.76
C SER A 21 74.64 -53.12 -0.09
N ILE A 22 74.03 -54.09 0.60
CA ILE A 22 74.74 -55.25 1.19
C ILE A 22 75.39 -56.08 0.07
N ILE A 23 74.68 -56.32 -1.02
CA ILE A 23 75.19 -57.07 -2.18
C ILE A 23 76.37 -56.33 -2.84
N ALA A 24 76.24 -55.02 -3.06
CA ALA A 24 77.28 -54.18 -3.64
C ALA A 24 78.53 -54.12 -2.75
N LEU A 25 78.35 -53.99 -1.43
CA LEU A 25 79.46 -54.00 -0.47
C LEU A 25 80.14 -55.37 -0.41
N THR A 26 79.37 -56.46 -0.50
CA THR A 26 79.92 -57.82 -0.56
C THR A 26 80.72 -58.05 -1.85
N LEU A 27 80.25 -57.51 -2.98
CA LEU A 27 80.98 -57.53 -4.25
C LEU A 27 82.27 -56.70 -4.15
N LEU A 28 82.23 -55.52 -3.53
CA LEU A 28 83.39 -54.67 -3.32
C LEU A 28 84.46 -55.34 -2.44
N VAL A 29 84.06 -55.96 -1.33
CA VAL A 29 84.96 -56.74 -0.45
C VAL A 29 85.56 -57.91 -1.23
N SER A 30 84.79 -58.57 -2.09
CA SER A 30 85.27 -59.67 -2.93
C SER A 30 86.29 -59.19 -3.99
N LEU A 31 86.11 -57.99 -4.56
CA LEU A 31 87.06 -57.40 -5.51
C LEU A 31 88.38 -56.98 -4.86
N MET A 32 88.37 -56.53 -3.60
CA MET A 32 89.60 -56.11 -2.92
C MET A 32 90.54 -57.27 -2.60
N LYS A 33 90.00 -58.46 -2.32
CA LYS A 33 90.79 -59.68 -2.06
C LYS A 33 91.06 -60.44 -3.36
N TYR A 34 91.62 -59.75 -4.37
CA TYR A 34 91.79 -60.23 -5.75
C TYR A 34 92.29 -61.69 -5.80
N ALA A 35 91.35 -62.61 -5.94
CA ALA A 35 91.59 -64.04 -6.09
C ALA A 35 91.04 -64.45 -7.46
N PRO A 36 91.90 -64.84 -8.42
CA PRO A 36 91.48 -65.18 -9.79
C PRO A 36 90.52 -66.37 -9.84
N GLU A 37 90.34 -67.12 -8.75
CA GLU A 37 89.44 -68.27 -8.65
C GLU A 37 87.98 -67.91 -8.30
N SER A 38 87.66 -66.63 -8.05
CA SER A 38 86.36 -66.19 -7.52
C SER A 38 85.31 -65.79 -8.57
N PHE A 39 85.45 -66.20 -9.83
CA PHE A 39 84.55 -65.81 -10.93
C PHE A 39 83.07 -66.25 -10.76
N TYR A 40 82.79 -67.26 -9.92
CA TYR A 40 81.43 -67.77 -9.74
C TYR A 40 80.49 -66.81 -8.98
N LEU A 41 81.02 -65.97 -8.08
CA LEU A 41 80.24 -65.01 -7.29
C LEU A 41 79.63 -63.87 -8.12
N PRO A 42 80.37 -63.14 -8.97
CA PRO A 42 79.79 -62.11 -9.83
C PRO A 42 78.78 -62.71 -10.82
N LEU A 43 79.04 -63.93 -11.32
CA LEU A 43 78.08 -64.64 -12.18
C LEU A 43 76.76 -64.94 -11.43
N ALA A 44 76.86 -65.44 -10.20
CA ALA A 44 75.71 -65.71 -9.36
C ALA A 44 74.92 -64.42 -9.01
N LEU A 45 75.59 -63.29 -8.84
CA LEU A 45 74.94 -62.00 -8.60
C LEU A 45 74.26 -61.44 -9.85
N ILE A 46 74.92 -61.51 -11.01
CA ILE A 46 74.38 -61.03 -12.29
C ILE A 46 73.11 -61.80 -12.67
N ILE A 47 73.05 -63.11 -12.39
CA ILE A 47 71.87 -63.93 -12.67
C ILE A 47 70.86 -63.86 -11.52
N GLY A 48 71.35 -63.88 -10.28
CA GLY A 48 70.54 -63.99 -9.07
C GLY A 48 69.74 -62.75 -8.74
N VAL A 49 70.30 -61.54 -8.90
CA VAL A 49 69.58 -60.29 -8.60
C VAL A 49 68.37 -60.09 -9.54
N PRO A 50 68.50 -60.21 -10.88
CA PRO A 50 67.35 -60.14 -11.78
C PRO A 50 66.34 -61.28 -11.55
N ALA A 51 66.80 -62.50 -11.23
CA ALA A 51 65.91 -63.62 -10.94
C ALA A 51 65.07 -63.35 -9.67
N CYS A 52 65.68 -62.82 -8.61
CA CYS A 52 64.97 -62.37 -7.40
C CYS A 52 63.98 -61.25 -7.71
N TRP A 53 64.34 -60.35 -8.62
CA TRP A 53 63.47 -59.26 -9.06
C TRP A 53 62.24 -59.79 -9.82
N ILE A 54 62.40 -60.70 -10.77
CA ILE A 54 61.29 -61.12 -11.64
C ILE A 54 60.37 -62.12 -10.93
N TRP A 55 60.94 -63.09 -10.21
CA TRP A 55 60.18 -64.26 -9.74
C TRP A 55 59.90 -64.30 -8.23
N ARG A 56 60.08 -63.18 -7.50
CA ARG A 56 59.80 -63.04 -6.06
C ARG A 56 60.43 -64.19 -5.24
N LEU A 57 59.65 -64.84 -4.37
CA LEU A 57 60.08 -65.97 -3.53
C LEU A 57 60.64 -67.16 -4.34
N ARG A 58 60.06 -67.45 -5.51
CA ARG A 58 60.56 -68.53 -6.39
C ARG A 58 61.91 -68.17 -7.00
N GLY A 59 62.10 -66.89 -7.31
CA GLY A 59 63.36 -66.32 -7.77
C GLY A 59 64.45 -66.38 -6.70
N MET A 60 64.10 -66.05 -5.45
CA MET A 60 64.99 -66.16 -4.29
C MET A 60 65.44 -67.60 -4.06
N LEU A 61 64.51 -68.55 -4.06
CA LEU A 61 64.86 -69.96 -3.86
C LEU A 61 65.72 -70.47 -5.03
N GLY A 62 65.42 -70.04 -6.26
CA GLY A 62 66.21 -70.32 -7.45
C GLY A 62 67.63 -69.75 -7.39
N SER A 63 67.80 -68.50 -6.93
CA SER A 63 69.13 -67.87 -6.82
C SER A 63 69.96 -68.47 -5.69
N ILE A 64 69.36 -68.80 -4.54
CA ILE A 64 70.05 -69.46 -3.43
C ILE A 64 70.49 -70.88 -3.81
N THR A 65 69.62 -71.64 -4.49
CA THR A 65 69.99 -72.99 -4.98
C THR A 65 71.09 -72.94 -6.03
N LEU A 66 71.02 -72.01 -6.99
CA LEU A 66 72.10 -71.78 -7.96
C LEU A 66 73.42 -71.43 -7.28
N LEU A 67 73.40 -70.51 -6.31
CA LEU A 67 74.57 -70.11 -5.52
C LEU A 67 75.18 -71.32 -4.78
N PHE A 68 74.34 -72.17 -4.19
CA PHE A 68 74.77 -73.39 -3.50
C PHE A 68 75.46 -74.38 -4.45
N PHE A 69 74.90 -74.62 -5.64
CA PHE A 69 75.54 -75.48 -6.64
C PHE A 69 76.86 -74.92 -7.17
N LEU A 70 76.93 -73.60 -7.39
CA LEU A 70 78.17 -72.93 -7.78
C LEU A 70 79.23 -73.03 -6.67
N LEU A 71 78.83 -72.92 -5.41
CA LEU A 71 79.72 -73.10 -4.26
C LEU A 71 80.26 -74.53 -4.18
N LEU A 72 79.42 -75.55 -4.36
CA LEU A 72 79.85 -76.95 -4.38
C LEU A 72 80.84 -77.23 -5.53
N GLY A 73 80.59 -76.66 -6.71
CA GLY A 73 81.52 -76.77 -7.85
C GLY A 73 82.86 -76.09 -7.56
N ALA A 74 82.84 -74.92 -6.93
CA ALA A 74 84.03 -74.16 -6.59
C ALA A 74 84.89 -74.84 -5.50
N GLN A 75 84.26 -75.59 -4.57
CA GLN A 75 84.98 -76.35 -3.53
C GLN A 75 85.98 -77.37 -4.07
N VAL A 76 85.80 -77.85 -5.31
CA VAL A 76 86.72 -78.80 -5.95
C VAL A 76 88.03 -78.11 -6.39
N VAL A 77 87.98 -76.82 -6.70
CA VAL A 77 89.12 -76.05 -7.24
C VAL A 77 89.86 -75.29 -6.14
N ILE A 78 89.15 -74.83 -5.11
CA ILE A 78 89.69 -73.94 -4.08
C ILE A 78 90.46 -74.76 -3.01
N PRO A 79 91.63 -74.28 -2.54
CA PRO A 79 92.37 -74.91 -1.44
C PRO A 79 91.55 -74.91 -0.13
N PRO A 80 91.69 -75.95 0.72
CA PRO A 80 90.86 -76.13 1.92
C PRO A 80 90.96 -75.00 2.95
N GLN A 81 92.04 -74.22 2.92
CA GLN A 81 92.26 -73.09 3.83
C GLN A 81 91.29 -71.92 3.55
N ASP A 82 90.81 -71.78 2.32
CA ASP A 82 89.94 -70.68 1.90
C ASP A 82 88.44 -71.07 1.88
N HIS A 83 88.11 -72.35 2.09
CA HIS A 83 86.71 -72.82 2.05
C HIS A 83 85.79 -72.05 3.00
N LEU A 84 86.26 -71.78 4.21
CA LEU A 84 85.48 -71.07 5.22
C LEU A 84 85.18 -69.61 4.81
N TRP A 85 86.12 -68.97 4.12
CA TRP A 85 85.96 -67.62 3.58
C TRP A 85 84.89 -67.58 2.47
N HIS A 86 84.96 -68.52 1.52
CA HIS A 86 84.01 -68.61 0.41
C HIS A 86 82.59 -68.98 0.86
N VAL A 87 82.47 -69.85 1.87
CA VAL A 87 81.17 -70.16 2.52
C VAL A 87 80.61 -68.92 3.22
N GLY A 88 81.46 -68.14 3.89
CA GLY A 88 81.06 -66.88 4.52
C GLY A 88 80.48 -65.88 3.53
N ILE A 89 81.16 -65.64 2.40
CA ILE A 89 80.68 -64.74 1.34
C ILE A 89 79.41 -65.27 0.68
N ALA A 90 79.33 -66.58 0.42
CA ALA A 90 78.11 -67.16 -0.14
C ALA A 90 76.91 -66.96 0.81
N CYS A 91 77.10 -67.12 2.12
CA CYS A 91 76.06 -66.88 3.11
C CYS A 91 75.60 -65.42 3.12
N THR A 92 76.51 -64.44 3.05
CA THR A 92 76.14 -63.02 3.00
C THR A 92 75.41 -62.65 1.71
N VAL A 93 75.80 -63.22 0.57
CA VAL A 93 75.09 -63.06 -0.70
C VAL A 93 73.69 -63.67 -0.64
N ALA A 94 73.55 -64.87 -0.07
CA ALA A 94 72.25 -65.51 0.12
C ALA A 94 71.32 -64.67 1.01
N LEU A 95 71.83 -64.13 2.12
CA LEU A 95 71.08 -63.18 2.97
C LEU A 95 70.71 -61.90 2.21
N GLY A 96 71.61 -61.39 1.36
CA GLY A 96 71.33 -60.26 0.48
C GLY A 96 70.15 -60.51 -0.46
N PHE A 97 70.04 -61.71 -1.03
CA PHE A 97 68.87 -62.10 -1.83
C PHE A 97 67.58 -62.12 -1.01
N VAL A 98 67.61 -62.70 0.19
CA VAL A 98 66.44 -62.74 1.09
C VAL A 98 65.96 -61.32 1.42
N VAL A 99 66.85 -60.45 1.90
CA VAL A 99 66.52 -59.06 2.26
C VAL A 99 65.96 -58.30 1.05
N THR A 100 66.57 -58.45 -0.12
CA THR A 100 66.12 -57.78 -1.35
C THR A 100 64.71 -58.22 -1.75
N THR A 101 64.38 -59.52 -1.60
CA THR A 101 63.03 -60.01 -1.93
C THR A 101 61.97 -59.58 -0.94
N LEU A 102 62.25 -59.59 0.37
CA LEU A 102 61.31 -59.12 1.39
C LEU A 102 61.03 -57.62 1.25
N ALA A 103 62.08 -56.81 1.04
CA ALA A 103 61.92 -55.38 0.85
C ALA A 103 61.05 -55.05 -0.38
N ARG A 104 61.17 -55.83 -1.46
CA ARG A 104 60.32 -55.67 -2.64
C ARG A 104 58.84 -55.98 -2.36
N GLU A 105 58.56 -57.04 -1.60
CA GLU A 105 57.17 -57.41 -1.28
C GLU A 105 56.47 -56.34 -0.44
N GLU A 106 57.17 -55.77 0.55
CA GLU A 106 56.64 -54.65 1.35
C GLU A 106 56.39 -53.40 0.50
N VAL A 107 57.33 -53.05 -0.39
CA VAL A 107 57.17 -51.91 -1.31
C VAL A 107 55.98 -52.13 -2.26
N ALA A 108 55.80 -53.36 -2.77
CA ALA A 108 54.68 -53.68 -3.65
C ALA A 108 53.32 -53.57 -2.93
N ASP A 109 53.21 -54.05 -1.68
CA ASP A 109 51.99 -53.91 -0.88
C ASP A 109 51.68 -52.44 -0.56
N LEU A 110 52.71 -51.65 -0.25
CA LEU A 110 52.56 -50.21 -0.03
C LEU A 110 52.02 -49.51 -1.29
N VAL A 111 52.64 -49.74 -2.45
CA VAL A 111 52.20 -49.13 -3.71
C VAL A 111 50.76 -49.50 -4.02
N TYR A 112 50.37 -50.76 -3.78
CA TYR A 112 48.99 -51.19 -3.97
C TYR A 112 48.01 -50.44 -3.05
N ARG A 113 48.34 -50.33 -1.75
CA ARG A 113 47.53 -49.58 -0.78
C ARG A 113 47.41 -48.11 -1.17
N LEU A 114 48.52 -47.47 -1.52
CA LEU A 114 48.56 -46.06 -1.91
C LEU A 114 47.74 -45.80 -3.19
N HIS A 115 47.82 -46.71 -4.16
CA HIS A 115 47.02 -46.64 -5.37
C HIS A 115 45.51 -46.81 -5.06
N SER A 116 45.16 -47.76 -4.20
CA SER A 116 43.77 -47.97 -3.78
C SER A 116 43.19 -46.77 -3.02
N ASP A 117 43.98 -46.18 -2.11
CA ASP A 117 43.61 -44.97 -1.37
C ASP A 117 43.47 -43.77 -2.30
N SER A 118 44.38 -43.60 -3.28
CA SER A 118 44.27 -42.53 -4.27
C SER A 118 43.02 -42.67 -5.13
N LYS A 119 42.65 -43.90 -5.51
CA LYS A 119 41.45 -44.17 -6.30
C LYS A 119 40.20 -43.89 -5.49
N GLY A 120 40.16 -44.32 -4.22
CA GLY A 120 39.05 -44.02 -3.31
C GLY A 120 38.87 -42.52 -3.06
N ARG A 121 39.96 -41.76 -2.91
CA ARG A 121 39.92 -40.29 -2.80
C ARG A 121 39.43 -39.64 -4.09
N LEU A 122 39.88 -40.11 -5.24
CA LEU A 122 39.44 -39.58 -6.54
C LEU A 122 37.94 -39.81 -6.74
N ASP A 123 37.43 -41.01 -6.45
CA ASP A 123 36.00 -41.32 -6.53
C ASP A 123 35.17 -40.43 -5.58
N HIS A 124 35.68 -40.17 -4.37
CA HIS A 124 35.05 -39.25 -3.44
C HIS A 124 35.03 -37.80 -3.98
N LEU A 125 36.14 -37.33 -4.55
CA LEU A 125 36.22 -36.00 -5.15
C LEU A 125 35.27 -35.87 -6.36
N LEU A 126 35.16 -36.88 -7.19
CA LEU A 126 34.20 -36.90 -8.31
C LEU A 126 32.75 -36.84 -7.83
N ARG A 127 32.40 -37.57 -6.76
CA ARG A 127 31.07 -37.50 -6.15
C ARG A 127 30.79 -36.12 -5.53
N LEU A 128 31.80 -35.48 -4.95
CA LEU A 128 31.66 -34.12 -4.43
C LEU A 128 31.47 -33.10 -5.57
N ASP A 129 32.24 -33.21 -6.65
CA ASP A 129 32.07 -32.36 -7.84
C ASP A 129 30.66 -32.51 -8.44
N GLU A 130 30.14 -33.74 -8.52
CA GLU A 130 28.78 -33.98 -9.00
C GLU A 130 27.72 -33.38 -8.06
N LYS A 131 27.91 -33.49 -6.74
CA LYS A 131 27.01 -32.83 -5.76
C LYS A 131 27.07 -31.31 -5.86
N LEU A 132 28.26 -30.74 -6.01
CA LEU A 132 28.45 -29.29 -6.19
C LEU A 132 27.75 -28.82 -7.46
N LYS A 133 27.92 -29.52 -8.59
CA LYS A 133 27.23 -29.21 -9.86
C LYS A 133 25.71 -29.24 -9.73
N ARG A 134 25.15 -30.23 -9.02
CA ARG A 134 23.70 -30.30 -8.76
C ARG A 134 23.23 -29.15 -7.88
N SER A 135 24.00 -28.82 -6.84
CA SER A 135 23.70 -27.69 -5.95
C SER A 135 23.76 -26.35 -6.68
N THR A 136 24.75 -26.13 -7.55
CA THR A 136 24.88 -24.90 -8.34
C THR A 136 23.74 -24.78 -9.34
N ALA A 137 23.38 -25.86 -10.04
CA ALA A 137 22.24 -25.88 -10.96
C ALA A 137 20.91 -25.56 -10.25
N PHE A 138 20.71 -26.08 -9.03
CA PHE A 138 19.53 -25.77 -8.22
C PHE A 138 19.47 -24.28 -7.83
N ILE A 139 20.59 -23.70 -7.42
CA ILE A 139 20.67 -22.26 -7.09
C ILE A 139 20.39 -21.41 -8.33
N GLU A 140 20.94 -21.79 -9.49
CA GLU A 140 20.73 -21.10 -10.75
C GLU A 140 19.25 -21.14 -11.18
N GLN A 141 18.59 -22.28 -11.03
CA GLN A 141 17.15 -22.41 -11.27
C GLN A 141 16.32 -21.52 -10.33
N GLN A 142 16.63 -21.50 -9.04
CA GLN A 142 15.95 -20.61 -8.07
C GLN A 142 16.14 -19.14 -8.41
N ARG A 143 17.33 -18.78 -8.91
CA ARG A 143 17.63 -17.42 -9.36
C ARG A 143 16.81 -17.05 -10.59
N GLU A 144 16.73 -17.92 -11.59
CA GLU A 144 15.88 -17.71 -12.77
C GLU A 144 14.40 -17.54 -12.39
N ASP A 145 13.89 -18.37 -11.49
CA ASP A 145 12.50 -18.27 -11.01
C ASP A 145 12.25 -16.97 -10.23
N ALA A 146 13.23 -16.51 -9.44
CA ALA A 146 13.17 -15.23 -8.74
C ALA A 146 13.21 -14.06 -9.73
N ASP A 147 14.09 -14.10 -10.73
CA ASP A 147 14.20 -13.06 -11.76
C ASP A 147 12.90 -12.95 -12.57
N ARG A 148 12.25 -14.08 -12.91
CA ARG A 148 10.91 -14.08 -13.55
C ARG A 148 9.84 -13.41 -12.69
N LYS A 149 9.84 -13.69 -11.38
CA LYS A 149 8.89 -13.06 -10.45
C LYS A 149 9.15 -11.55 -10.31
N ILE A 150 10.42 -11.15 -10.25
CA ILE A 150 10.79 -9.73 -10.21
C ILE A 150 10.33 -9.03 -11.48
N GLU A 151 10.51 -9.63 -12.65
CA GLU A 151 10.09 -9.05 -13.92
C GLU A 151 8.56 -8.95 -14.02
N GLN A 152 7.83 -9.95 -13.53
CA GLN A 152 6.37 -9.88 -13.44
C GLN A 152 5.92 -8.73 -12.53
N VAL A 153 6.47 -8.62 -11.32
CA VAL A 153 6.15 -7.54 -10.38
C VAL A 153 6.50 -6.17 -10.98
N ARG A 154 7.59 -6.07 -11.73
CA ARG A 154 7.99 -4.84 -12.42
C ARG A 154 6.98 -4.45 -13.49
N ASN A 155 6.51 -5.40 -14.29
CA ASN A 155 5.48 -5.16 -15.30
C ASN A 155 4.15 -4.74 -14.66
N ASP A 156 3.74 -5.40 -13.58
CA ASP A 156 2.54 -5.04 -12.84
C ASP A 156 2.65 -3.63 -12.24
N ALA A 157 3.81 -3.28 -11.65
CA ALA A 157 4.08 -1.95 -11.14
C ALA A 157 4.01 -0.87 -12.24
N GLN A 158 4.54 -1.16 -13.43
CA GLN A 158 4.46 -0.26 -14.58
C GLN A 158 3.00 -0.07 -15.02
N GLN A 159 2.22 -1.14 -15.10
CA GLN A 159 0.78 -1.05 -15.43
C GLN A 159 0.02 -0.21 -14.40
N PHE A 160 0.31 -0.38 -13.11
CA PHE A 160 -0.31 0.45 -12.07
C PHE A 160 0.12 1.91 -12.19
N GLN A 161 1.39 2.17 -12.52
CA GLN A 161 1.87 3.54 -12.74
C GLN A 161 1.14 4.21 -13.91
N ASP A 162 0.92 3.49 -15.00
CA ASP A 162 0.17 3.98 -16.17
C ASP A 162 -1.31 4.23 -15.82
N HIS A 163 -1.93 3.36 -15.02
CA HIS A 163 -3.30 3.56 -14.51
C HIS A 163 -3.41 4.77 -13.59
N ILE A 164 -2.42 4.99 -12.70
CA ILE A 164 -2.38 6.18 -11.85
C ILE A 164 -2.24 7.44 -12.70
N ALA A 165 -1.42 7.40 -13.74
CA ALA A 165 -1.24 8.53 -14.67
C ALA A 165 -2.54 8.86 -15.42
N SER A 166 -3.26 7.86 -15.94
CA SER A 166 -4.53 8.05 -16.63
C SER A 166 -5.63 8.57 -15.70
N LEU A 167 -5.74 8.02 -14.48
CA LEU A 167 -6.68 8.51 -13.47
C LEU A 167 -6.38 9.94 -13.05
N LYS A 168 -5.09 10.30 -12.92
CA LYS A 168 -4.69 11.68 -12.59
C LYS A 168 -5.11 12.65 -13.69
N ALA A 169 -4.90 12.28 -14.96
CA ALA A 169 -5.33 13.08 -16.11
C ALA A 169 -6.86 13.26 -16.14
N ALA A 170 -7.63 12.18 -15.96
CA ALA A 170 -9.09 12.25 -15.89
C ALA A 170 -9.58 13.11 -14.71
N SER A 171 -8.90 13.05 -13.56
CA SER A 171 -9.24 13.92 -12.42
C SER A 171 -8.94 15.40 -12.70
N GLN A 172 -7.87 15.70 -13.44
CA GLN A 172 -7.53 17.07 -13.84
C GLN A 172 -8.54 17.62 -14.84
N GLU A 173 -9.00 16.80 -15.78
CA GLU A 173 -10.04 17.16 -16.73
C GLU A 173 -11.36 17.47 -16.00
N ARG A 174 -11.81 16.59 -15.10
CA ARG A 174 -13.00 16.85 -14.28
C ARG A 174 -12.88 18.08 -13.39
N LYS A 175 -11.67 18.39 -12.88
CA LYS A 175 -11.44 19.64 -12.15
C LYS A 175 -11.63 20.86 -13.04
N LYS A 176 -11.05 20.87 -14.24
CA LYS A 176 -11.24 21.98 -15.20
C LYS A 176 -12.70 22.16 -15.59
N GLU A 177 -13.41 21.05 -15.81
CA GLU A 177 -14.86 21.08 -16.09
C GLU A 177 -15.62 21.69 -14.91
N ASN A 178 -15.33 21.25 -13.69
CA ASN A 178 -15.97 21.80 -12.49
C ASN A 178 -15.66 23.28 -12.27
N ASP A 179 -14.42 23.71 -12.54
CA ASP A 179 -14.03 25.12 -12.46
C ASP A 179 -14.80 25.95 -13.51
N SER A 180 -14.94 25.44 -14.74
CA SER A 180 -15.74 26.12 -15.78
C SER A 180 -17.23 26.22 -15.42
N LEU A 181 -17.79 25.17 -14.79
CA LEU A 181 -19.18 25.18 -14.30
C LEU A 181 -19.36 26.15 -13.12
N LEU A 182 -18.35 26.31 -12.27
CA LEU A 182 -18.36 27.31 -11.20
C LEU A 182 -18.35 28.73 -11.75
N ASP A 183 -17.55 29.00 -12.77
CA ASP A 183 -17.53 30.29 -13.46
C ASP A 183 -18.89 30.58 -14.15
N GLU A 184 -19.46 29.59 -14.83
CA GLU A 184 -20.79 29.71 -15.43
C GLU A 184 -21.87 29.98 -14.37
N ARG A 185 -21.84 29.25 -13.26
CA ARG A 185 -22.75 29.47 -12.12
C ARG A 185 -22.60 30.87 -11.53
N GLN A 186 -21.38 31.41 -11.43
CA GLN A 186 -21.16 32.79 -10.98
C GLN A 186 -21.71 33.81 -11.99
N GLY A 187 -21.59 33.53 -13.29
CA GLY A 187 -22.25 34.29 -14.35
C GLY A 187 -23.76 34.39 -14.14
N PHE A 188 -24.43 33.25 -13.97
CA PHE A 188 -25.87 33.21 -13.70
C PHE A 188 -26.26 33.91 -12.39
N LEU A 189 -25.45 33.78 -11.33
CA LEU A 189 -25.70 34.51 -10.08
C LEU A 189 -25.67 36.03 -10.27
N ASN A 190 -24.72 36.53 -11.05
CA ASN A 190 -24.62 37.95 -11.37
C ASN A 190 -25.83 38.42 -12.20
N GLU A 191 -26.28 37.63 -13.18
CA GLU A 191 -27.49 37.91 -13.95
C GLU A 191 -28.74 37.94 -13.06
N ILE A 192 -28.89 36.99 -12.13
CA ILE A 192 -30.00 36.97 -11.17
C ILE A 192 -29.98 38.23 -10.29
N VAL A 193 -28.80 38.68 -9.85
CA VAL A 193 -28.67 39.91 -9.06
C VAL A 193 -29.10 41.13 -9.89
N GLN A 194 -28.67 41.22 -11.15
CA GLN A 194 -29.09 42.30 -12.06
C GLN A 194 -30.61 42.29 -12.28
N LEU A 195 -31.20 41.13 -12.56
CA LEU A 195 -32.66 40.99 -12.72
C LEU A 195 -33.42 41.35 -11.44
N LYS A 196 -32.88 41.00 -10.27
CA LYS A 196 -33.48 41.41 -8.98
C LYS A 196 -33.45 42.93 -8.79
N GLU A 197 -32.34 43.57 -9.16
CA GLU A 197 -32.20 45.04 -9.12
C GLU A 197 -33.20 45.72 -10.06
N GLU A 198 -33.30 45.24 -11.30
CA GLU A 198 -34.28 45.73 -12.28
C GLU A 198 -35.73 45.55 -11.78
N LEU A 199 -36.02 44.40 -11.18
CA LEU A 199 -37.34 44.11 -10.59
C LEU A 199 -37.63 45.02 -9.39
N ALA A 200 -36.64 45.34 -8.56
CA ALA A 200 -36.76 46.30 -7.47
C ALA A 200 -37.06 47.72 -7.99
N GLN A 201 -36.38 48.14 -9.06
CA GLN A 201 -36.65 49.42 -9.73
C GLN A 201 -38.04 49.45 -10.37
N ALA A 202 -38.49 48.35 -10.99
CA ALA A 202 -39.85 48.25 -11.53
C ALA A 202 -40.90 48.32 -10.41
N ARG A 203 -40.66 47.65 -9.27
CA ARG A 203 -41.53 47.72 -8.09
C ARG A 203 -41.61 49.14 -7.51
N SER A 204 -40.49 49.86 -7.39
CA SER A 204 -40.52 51.23 -6.87
C SER A 204 -41.29 52.18 -7.80
N LYS A 205 -41.13 52.04 -9.12
CA LYS A 205 -41.95 52.77 -10.11
C LYS A 205 -43.44 52.43 -9.99
N LEU A 206 -43.78 51.16 -9.77
CA LEU A 206 -45.17 50.74 -9.57
C LEU A 206 -45.76 51.39 -8.31
N ILE A 207 -45.03 51.38 -7.19
CA ILE A 207 -45.45 52.03 -5.93
C ILE A 207 -45.62 53.56 -6.14
N ALA A 208 -44.70 54.21 -6.85
CA ALA A 208 -44.82 55.63 -7.17
C ALA A 208 -46.07 55.92 -8.01
N ASN A 209 -46.40 55.06 -8.97
CA ASN A 209 -47.63 55.19 -9.76
C ASN A 209 -48.89 54.92 -8.92
N GLN A 210 -48.86 53.92 -8.03
CA GLN A 210 -49.97 53.62 -7.10
C GLN A 210 -50.26 54.79 -6.16
N THR A 211 -49.22 55.36 -5.54
CA THR A 211 -49.37 56.57 -4.70
C THR A 211 -49.85 57.77 -5.50
N HIS A 212 -49.47 57.89 -6.78
CA HIS A 212 -50.02 58.93 -7.66
C HIS A 212 -51.50 58.72 -7.94
N THR A 213 -51.93 57.48 -8.24
CA THR A 213 -53.35 57.15 -8.44
C THR A 213 -54.17 57.38 -7.18
N GLU A 214 -53.68 56.97 -6.01
CA GLU A 214 -54.35 57.23 -4.71
C GLU A 214 -54.49 58.74 -4.46
N ASN A 215 -53.45 59.53 -4.73
CA ASN A 215 -53.52 60.99 -4.61
C ASN A 215 -54.52 61.62 -5.59
N VAL A 216 -54.63 61.09 -6.81
CA VAL A 216 -55.61 61.54 -7.80
C VAL A 216 -57.03 61.16 -7.35
N GLU A 217 -57.23 59.96 -6.82
CA GLU A 217 -58.51 59.52 -6.25
C GLU A 217 -58.92 60.38 -5.06
N LEU A 218 -57.99 60.74 -4.18
CA LEU A 218 -58.24 61.62 -3.04
C LEU A 218 -58.63 63.03 -3.52
N LYS A 219 -57.93 63.58 -4.53
CA LYS A 219 -58.31 64.84 -5.17
C LYS A 219 -59.70 64.75 -5.82
N LEU A 220 -60.02 63.64 -6.48
CA LEU A 220 -61.33 63.43 -7.09
C LEU A 220 -62.43 63.38 -6.02
N ALA A 221 -62.21 62.66 -4.92
CA ALA A 221 -63.11 62.62 -3.78
C ALA A 221 -63.33 64.01 -3.16
N GLN A 222 -62.26 64.80 -3.03
CA GLN A 222 -62.34 66.18 -2.56
C GLN A 222 -63.15 67.07 -3.52
N HIS A 223 -62.94 66.91 -4.84
CA HIS A 223 -63.76 67.61 -5.84
C HIS A 223 -65.23 67.18 -5.79
N LEU A 224 -65.53 65.90 -5.57
CA LEU A 224 -66.91 65.40 -5.41
C LEU A 224 -67.59 66.02 -4.18
N LEU A 225 -66.88 66.13 -3.05
CA LEU A 225 -67.39 66.82 -1.85
C LEU A 225 -67.62 68.32 -2.11
N ASN A 226 -66.71 68.97 -2.83
CA ASN A 226 -66.89 70.36 -3.22
C ASN A 226 -68.10 70.53 -4.16
N VAL A 227 -68.35 69.59 -5.07
CA VAL A 227 -69.56 69.60 -5.90
C VAL A 227 -70.81 69.37 -5.06
N SER A 228 -70.80 68.44 -4.10
CA SER A 228 -71.97 68.20 -3.24
C SER A 228 -72.32 69.42 -2.39
N THR A 229 -71.32 70.07 -1.78
CA THR A 229 -71.53 71.32 -1.03
C THR A 229 -72.02 72.46 -1.92
N ILE A 230 -71.55 72.57 -3.16
CA ILE A 230 -72.10 73.52 -4.15
C ILE A 230 -73.55 73.18 -4.49
N THR A 231 -73.90 71.90 -4.64
CA THR A 231 -75.29 71.49 -4.91
C THR A 231 -76.23 71.75 -3.74
N GLU A 232 -75.78 71.50 -2.51
CA GLU A 232 -76.50 71.86 -1.29
C GLU A 232 -76.73 73.37 -1.23
N ARG A 233 -75.68 74.16 -1.48
CA ARG A 233 -75.80 75.63 -1.48
C ARG A 233 -76.70 76.14 -2.59
N LYS A 234 -76.70 75.49 -3.76
CA LYS A 234 -77.63 75.78 -4.86
C LYS A 234 -79.07 75.49 -4.43
N GLN A 235 -79.31 74.36 -3.75
CA GLN A 235 -80.63 73.99 -3.26
C GLN A 235 -81.12 74.99 -2.20
N GLU A 236 -80.29 75.37 -1.23
CA GLU A 236 -80.61 76.40 -0.24
C GLU A 236 -80.96 77.75 -0.89
N LEU A 237 -80.19 78.17 -1.91
CA LEU A 237 -80.49 79.38 -2.66
C LEU A 237 -81.81 79.25 -3.42
N GLN A 238 -82.10 78.08 -3.97
CA GLN A 238 -83.34 77.81 -4.68
C GLN A 238 -84.55 77.83 -3.72
N ASP A 239 -84.40 77.28 -2.52
CA ASP A 239 -85.40 77.35 -1.46
C ASP A 239 -85.63 78.78 -0.97
N LYS A 240 -84.55 79.58 -0.83
CA LYS A 240 -84.66 81.02 -0.56
C LYS A 240 -85.37 81.76 -1.68
N VAL A 241 -85.06 81.45 -2.94
CA VAL A 241 -85.75 82.05 -4.10
C VAL A 241 -87.23 81.66 -4.12
N ASN A 242 -87.58 80.42 -3.76
CA ASN A 242 -88.97 79.97 -3.64
C ASN A 242 -89.68 80.62 -2.46
N GLY A 243 -88.98 80.80 -1.33
CA GLY A 243 -89.43 81.59 -0.18
C GLY A 243 -89.73 83.02 -0.59
N PHE A 244 -88.79 83.72 -1.20
CA PHE A 244 -88.99 85.07 -1.74
C PHE A 244 -90.10 85.13 -2.78
N ARG A 245 -90.25 84.11 -3.63
CA ARG A 245 -91.36 84.05 -4.60
C ARG A 245 -92.71 83.92 -3.89
N SER A 246 -92.77 83.15 -2.81
CA SER A 246 -93.97 82.96 -1.99
C SER A 246 -94.29 84.23 -1.20
N GLU A 247 -93.30 84.86 -0.60
CA GLU A 247 -93.41 86.17 0.05
C GLU A 247 -93.86 87.23 -0.95
N MET A 248 -93.28 87.26 -2.16
CA MET A 248 -93.68 88.17 -3.23
C MET A 248 -95.10 87.89 -3.73
N PHE A 249 -95.54 86.62 -3.74
CA PHE A 249 -96.90 86.25 -4.07
C PHE A 249 -97.88 86.70 -2.98
N GLN A 250 -97.52 86.52 -1.70
CA GLN A 250 -98.29 87.05 -0.58
C GLN A 250 -98.35 88.58 -0.63
N TRP A 251 -97.23 89.25 -0.86
CA TRP A 251 -97.20 90.70 -1.06
C TRP A 251 -98.09 91.16 -2.22
N LYS A 252 -98.16 90.40 -3.32
CA LYS A 252 -99.10 90.69 -4.43
C LYS A 252 -100.56 90.45 -4.04
N LEU A 253 -100.83 89.48 -3.18
CA LEU A 253 -102.16 89.21 -2.64
C LEU A 253 -102.58 90.32 -1.68
N ASP A 254 -101.69 90.68 -0.76
CA ASP A 254 -101.83 91.80 0.17
C ASP A 254 -101.98 93.13 -0.59
N GLN A 255 -101.26 93.32 -1.69
CA GLN A 255 -101.42 94.48 -2.56
C GLN A 255 -102.81 94.50 -3.20
N LYS A 256 -103.32 93.37 -3.70
CA LYS A 256 -104.70 93.25 -4.20
C LYS A 256 -105.74 93.46 -3.10
N GLU A 257 -105.50 92.94 -1.91
CA GLU A 257 -106.39 93.08 -0.76
C GLU A 257 -106.38 94.53 -0.24
N LEU A 258 -105.23 95.21 -0.29
CA LEU A 258 -105.09 96.64 -0.03
C LEU A 258 -105.77 97.48 -1.12
N GLU A 259 -105.66 97.12 -2.40
CA GLU A 259 -106.37 97.77 -3.51
C GLU A 259 -107.90 97.60 -3.36
N GLN A 260 -108.36 96.46 -2.86
CA GLN A 260 -109.76 96.22 -2.53
C GLN A 260 -110.20 97.01 -1.29
N LYS A 261 -109.34 97.10 -0.27
CA LYS A 261 -109.54 97.94 0.92
C LYS A 261 -109.34 99.44 0.65
N LEU A 262 -108.92 99.86 -0.55
CA LEU A 262 -108.76 101.27 -0.94
C LEU A 262 -110.00 101.89 -1.60
N LYS A 263 -111.02 101.08 -1.96
CA LYS A 263 -112.31 101.56 -2.48
C LYS A 263 -113.28 102.03 -1.38
N GLU A 264 -112.98 101.75 -0.13
CA GLU A 264 -113.70 102.26 1.02
C GLU A 264 -112.70 102.93 1.95
N LYS A 265 -112.69 104.27 1.96
CA LYS A 265 -111.92 105.09 2.91
C LYS A 265 -112.93 105.94 3.69
N PRO A 266 -112.67 106.35 4.95
CA PRO A 266 -111.38 106.94 5.32
C PRO A 266 -110.86 106.78 6.78
N LYS A 267 -109.56 107.11 6.91
CA LYS A 267 -108.86 107.86 7.98
C LYS A 267 -108.45 107.22 9.33
N VAL A 268 -107.30 107.73 9.81
CA VAL A 268 -106.70 107.80 11.18
C VAL A 268 -105.59 106.76 11.49
N VAL A 269 -104.28 107.10 11.46
CA VAL A 269 -103.35 107.71 12.45
C VAL A 269 -103.11 106.89 13.74
N HIS A 270 -101.88 106.35 13.96
CA HIS A 270 -100.98 106.60 15.13
C HIS A 270 -99.77 105.62 15.23
N GLN A 271 -98.72 106.14 15.87
CA GLN A 271 -97.35 105.65 16.16
C GLN A 271 -97.26 104.58 17.27
N VAL A 272 -96.05 104.00 17.49
CA VAL A 272 -95.31 103.72 18.79
C VAL A 272 -94.30 102.54 18.60
N GLN A 273 -92.97 102.77 18.64
CA GLN A 273 -91.91 102.42 19.67
C GLN A 273 -91.69 100.90 19.95
N GLU A 274 -90.55 100.31 20.35
CA GLU A 274 -89.14 100.64 20.70
C GLU A 274 -88.37 99.29 20.92
N LYS A 275 -87.02 99.30 20.89
CA LYS A 275 -86.05 98.48 21.72
C LYS A 275 -85.87 96.96 21.43
N ILE A 276 -84.74 96.23 21.62
CA ILE A 276 -83.51 96.21 22.48
C ILE A 276 -82.45 95.26 21.80
N VAL A 277 -81.14 95.59 21.64
CA VAL A 277 -79.88 95.15 22.36
C VAL A 277 -79.68 93.60 22.45
N GLU A 278 -78.54 92.91 22.20
CA GLU A 278 -77.16 92.82 22.78
C GLU A 278 -76.29 91.91 21.85
N LYS A 279 -75.04 92.21 21.44
CA LYS A 279 -73.70 92.15 22.10
C LYS A 279 -73.27 90.75 22.60
N ILE A 280 -72.04 90.31 22.22
CA ILE A 280 -71.01 89.53 22.99
C ILE A 280 -70.02 88.81 21.98
N ILE A 281 -68.77 89.29 21.78
CA ILE A 281 -67.43 88.92 22.40
C ILE A 281 -66.67 87.81 21.59
N GLU A 282 -65.52 88.13 20.95
CA GLU A 282 -64.09 87.81 21.29
C GLU A 282 -63.77 86.30 21.44
N LYS A 283 -62.66 85.67 21.01
CA LYS A 283 -61.26 86.04 20.66
C LYS A 283 -60.55 84.82 19.96
N PRO A 284 -59.30 84.96 19.46
CA PRO A 284 -58.58 84.04 18.54
C PRO A 284 -57.52 83.14 19.23
N VAL A 285 -56.47 82.68 18.49
CA VAL A 285 -55.12 82.15 18.93
C VAL A 285 -55.04 80.60 19.01
N GLU A 286 -54.00 79.83 18.64
CA GLU A 286 -52.64 79.92 18.04
C GLU A 286 -52.19 78.43 17.78
N VAL A 287 -51.55 78.02 16.67
CA VAL A 287 -50.09 78.02 16.34
C VAL A 287 -49.29 76.75 16.75
N ILE A 288 -48.48 76.25 15.79
CA ILE A 288 -47.17 75.54 15.91
C ILE A 288 -47.21 74.03 16.34
N LYS A 289 -46.41 73.05 15.84
CA LYS A 289 -45.01 72.97 15.35
C LYS A 289 -44.75 71.70 14.51
N GLU A 290 -43.81 71.81 13.58
CA GLU A 290 -43.03 70.72 12.97
C GLU A 290 -42.03 70.10 13.98
N VAL A 291 -41.47 68.91 13.68
CA VAL A 291 -40.01 68.56 13.67
C VAL A 291 -39.83 67.03 13.62
N GLU A 292 -39.49 66.54 12.42
CA GLU A 292 -38.26 65.85 12.01
C GLU A 292 -37.36 65.02 12.98
N VAL A 293 -36.89 63.88 12.42
CA VAL A 293 -35.52 63.30 12.43
C VAL A 293 -35.16 62.16 13.42
N ILE A 294 -35.09 60.95 12.82
CA ILE A 294 -34.00 59.95 12.71
C ILE A 294 -32.96 59.86 13.86
N LYS A 295 -32.71 58.64 14.34
CA LYS A 295 -31.35 58.14 14.66
C LYS A 295 -31.26 56.61 14.68
N GLU A 296 -30.38 56.09 13.84
CA GLU A 296 -29.74 54.77 13.92
C GLU A 296 -28.77 54.71 15.12
N VAL A 297 -28.44 53.49 15.58
CA VAL A 297 -27.06 52.96 15.67
C VAL A 297 -27.08 51.54 16.27
N GLU A 298 -26.22 50.72 15.68
CA GLU A 298 -25.84 49.31 15.91
C GLU A 298 -25.46 48.95 17.36
N VAL A 299 -25.36 47.64 17.66
CA VAL A 299 -24.10 46.93 17.96
C VAL A 299 -24.38 45.47 18.39
N VAL A 300 -23.83 44.56 17.58
CA VAL A 300 -23.10 43.31 17.87
C VAL A 300 -23.47 42.48 19.12
N LYS A 301 -23.79 41.20 18.91
CA LYS A 301 -23.36 40.10 19.80
C LYS A 301 -23.10 38.82 18.99
N GLU A 302 -21.83 38.46 18.93
CA GLU A 302 -21.29 37.14 18.62
C GLU A 302 -21.78 36.12 19.66
N VAL A 303 -22.18 34.92 19.23
CA VAL A 303 -22.15 33.71 20.08
C VAL A 303 -21.69 32.53 19.23
N GLU A 304 -20.81 31.77 19.87
CA GLU A 304 -19.87 30.80 19.34
C GLU A 304 -20.48 29.52 18.78
N VAL A 305 -19.74 29.01 17.81
CA VAL A 305 -19.74 27.68 17.22
C VAL A 305 -19.69 26.60 18.31
N VAL A 306 -20.72 25.77 18.40
CA VAL A 306 -20.67 24.48 19.10
C VAL A 306 -20.45 23.37 18.09
N LYS A 307 -19.36 22.63 18.32
CA LYS A 307 -18.92 21.45 17.59
C LYS A 307 -19.99 20.36 17.59
N GLU A 308 -20.19 19.81 16.40
CA GLU A 308 -20.80 18.52 16.16
C GLU A 308 -19.96 17.38 16.75
N VAL A 309 -20.64 16.23 16.87
CA VAL A 309 -20.18 14.84 16.76
C VAL A 309 -20.34 14.01 18.05
N GLU A 310 -21.02 12.90 17.83
CA GLU A 310 -21.14 11.64 18.58
C GLU A 310 -22.51 11.32 19.20
N VAL A 311 -22.92 10.09 18.89
CA VAL A 311 -23.99 9.27 19.50
C VAL A 311 -25.37 9.34 18.82
N ILE A 312 -25.46 8.70 17.65
CA ILE A 312 -26.68 8.03 17.22
C ILE A 312 -26.75 6.72 18.01
N LYS A 313 -27.56 6.70 19.08
CA LYS A 313 -27.97 5.49 19.77
C LYS A 313 -29.31 5.01 19.20
N GLU A 314 -29.30 3.75 18.79
CA GLU A 314 -30.44 2.92 18.41
C GLU A 314 -31.60 3.03 19.41
N VAL A 315 -32.67 3.76 19.08
CA VAL A 315 -34.00 3.56 19.67
C VAL A 315 -35.04 3.94 18.62
N GLU A 316 -36.12 3.17 18.55
CA GLU A 316 -37.36 3.35 17.76
C GLU A 316 -37.43 2.68 16.37
N VAL A 317 -37.62 1.36 16.37
CA VAL A 317 -38.16 0.61 15.20
C VAL A 317 -39.38 -0.28 15.57
N GLU A 318 -40.00 -0.09 16.73
CA GLU A 318 -41.18 -0.91 17.12
C GLU A 318 -42.54 -0.26 16.84
N VAL A 319 -42.64 1.07 16.65
CA VAL A 319 -43.96 1.74 16.56
C VAL A 319 -44.62 1.63 15.16
N VAL A 320 -43.87 1.35 14.10
CA VAL A 320 -44.42 1.35 12.72
C VAL A 320 -45.11 0.03 12.34
N LYS A 321 -44.91 -1.05 13.11
CA LYS A 321 -45.50 -2.37 12.79
C LYS A 321 -46.96 -2.53 13.24
N GLU A 322 -47.46 -1.73 14.17
CA GLU A 322 -48.85 -1.85 14.64
C GLU A 322 -49.85 -1.13 13.72
N VAL A 323 -49.48 0.00 13.09
CA VAL A 323 -50.42 0.80 12.28
C VAL A 323 -50.79 0.12 10.95
N LEU A 324 -49.94 -0.77 10.42
CA LEU A 324 -50.19 -1.46 9.14
C LEU A 324 -51.10 -2.69 9.25
N LYS A 325 -51.48 -3.12 10.47
CA LYS A 325 -52.30 -4.33 10.67
C LYS A 325 -53.80 -4.07 10.81
N GLU A 326 -54.24 -2.81 10.87
CA GLU A 326 -55.67 -2.44 10.98
C GLU A 326 -56.38 -2.18 9.64
N LEU A 327 -55.68 -2.16 8.50
CA LEU A 327 -56.28 -1.82 7.19
C LEU A 327 -56.67 -3.02 6.30
N GLU A 328 -56.54 -4.26 6.77
CA GLU A 328 -56.91 -5.45 6.00
C GLU A 328 -57.97 -6.31 6.69
N SER A 329 -59.19 -5.76 6.85
CA SER A 329 -60.39 -6.61 7.01
C SER A 329 -61.55 -6.12 6.14
N PRO A 330 -62.17 -6.98 5.30
CA PRO A 330 -63.27 -6.58 4.44
C PRO A 330 -64.61 -7.09 4.98
N LYS A 331 -65.58 -6.20 5.27
CA LYS A 331 -67.02 -6.54 5.33
C LYS A 331 -67.93 -5.37 4.91
N GLY A 332 -68.37 -5.44 3.65
CA GLY A 332 -69.76 -5.58 3.23
C GLY A 332 -70.88 -4.72 3.86
N SER A 333 -71.48 -3.92 2.96
CA SER A 333 -72.90 -3.57 2.79
C SER A 333 -73.66 -2.76 3.86
N SER A 334 -74.08 -1.55 3.51
CA SER A 334 -75.47 -1.21 3.09
C SER A 334 -75.77 0.29 3.29
N LEU A 335 -76.79 0.78 2.56
CA LEU A 335 -77.46 2.11 2.63
C LEU A 335 -76.81 3.22 1.80
N VAL A 336 -77.30 3.53 0.59
CA VAL A 336 -78.52 4.28 0.21
C VAL A 336 -78.25 5.78 0.04
N GLN A 337 -78.28 6.20 -1.23
CA GLN A 337 -78.71 7.47 -1.84
C GLN A 337 -78.63 8.78 -1.03
N ALA A 338 -77.78 9.71 -1.48
CA ALA A 338 -78.12 11.12 -1.72
C ALA A 338 -76.91 11.87 -2.31
N GLY A 339 -77.13 12.75 -3.30
CA GLY A 339 -76.24 13.89 -3.56
C GLY A 339 -75.37 13.81 -4.82
N GLU A 340 -75.92 14.25 -5.94
CA GLU A 340 -75.30 14.33 -7.27
C GLU A 340 -74.35 15.54 -7.46
N GLN A 341 -73.64 15.98 -6.42
CA GLN A 341 -72.74 17.17 -6.50
C GLN A 341 -71.33 17.01 -5.93
N ASP A 342 -70.95 15.87 -5.35
CA ASP A 342 -69.61 15.68 -4.75
C ASP A 342 -68.62 14.85 -5.62
N VAL A 343 -69.00 14.52 -6.86
CA VAL A 343 -68.22 13.58 -7.70
C VAL A 343 -66.97 14.22 -8.33
N GLN A 344 -66.91 15.55 -8.52
CA GLN A 344 -65.71 16.21 -9.09
C GLN A 344 -64.61 16.50 -8.06
N VAL A 345 -64.94 16.55 -6.76
CA VAL A 345 -63.94 16.80 -5.70
C VAL A 345 -63.26 15.50 -5.28
N ASN A 346 -63.98 14.38 -5.32
CA ASN A 346 -63.42 13.06 -4.98
C ASN A 346 -62.48 12.50 -6.05
N GLU A 347 -62.65 12.82 -7.33
CA GLU A 347 -61.79 12.30 -8.41
C GLU A 347 -60.39 12.97 -8.37
N LYS A 348 -60.33 14.29 -8.15
CA LYS A 348 -59.05 15.01 -8.00
C LYS A 348 -58.30 14.64 -6.72
N MET A 349 -59.02 14.46 -5.61
CA MET A 349 -58.44 14.07 -4.34
C MET A 349 -57.96 12.60 -4.37
N MET A 350 -58.61 11.73 -5.14
CA MET A 350 -58.16 10.36 -5.40
C MET A 350 -56.97 10.29 -6.37
N ASP A 351 -56.87 11.20 -7.35
CA ASP A 351 -55.69 11.32 -8.22
C ASP A 351 -54.47 11.85 -7.44
N GLU A 352 -54.64 12.85 -6.57
CA GLU A 352 -53.55 13.33 -5.68
C GLU A 352 -53.13 12.25 -4.66
N LEU A 353 -54.08 11.50 -4.09
CA LEU A 353 -53.78 10.35 -3.21
C LEU A 353 -53.13 9.19 -3.97
N SER A 354 -53.46 8.99 -5.25
CA SER A 354 -52.86 8.00 -6.14
C SER A 354 -51.41 8.36 -6.49
N ASP A 355 -51.14 9.64 -6.76
CA ASP A 355 -49.80 10.15 -7.02
C ASP A 355 -48.92 10.12 -5.76
N GLU A 356 -49.48 10.45 -4.58
CA GLU A 356 -48.81 10.25 -3.29
C GLU A 356 -48.54 8.76 -3.01
N LEU A 357 -49.50 7.85 -3.31
CA LEU A 357 -49.27 6.40 -3.23
C LEU A 357 -48.22 5.90 -4.23
N GLY A 358 -48.12 6.54 -5.39
CA GLY A 358 -47.10 6.30 -6.40
C GLY A 358 -45.70 6.62 -5.87
N SER A 359 -45.55 7.81 -5.28
CA SER A 359 -44.29 8.24 -4.65
C SER A 359 -43.90 7.35 -3.45
N LEU A 360 -44.87 6.87 -2.66
CA LEU A 360 -44.64 5.91 -1.57
C LEU A 360 -44.21 4.52 -2.08
N ARG A 361 -44.72 4.08 -3.24
CA ARG A 361 -44.25 2.85 -3.91
C ARG A 361 -42.81 2.99 -4.40
N GLU A 362 -42.46 4.13 -4.97
CA GLU A 362 -41.08 4.43 -5.39
C GLU A 362 -40.14 4.47 -4.19
N TYR A 363 -40.54 5.13 -3.09
CA TYR A 363 -39.75 5.18 -1.86
C TYR A 363 -39.55 3.79 -1.24
N LYS A 364 -40.58 2.93 -1.28
CA LYS A 364 -40.50 1.54 -0.83
C LYS A 364 -39.57 0.70 -1.70
N ALA A 365 -39.57 0.93 -3.01
CA ALA A 365 -38.66 0.26 -3.94
C ALA A 365 -37.20 0.70 -3.70
N LEU A 366 -36.96 2.00 -3.54
CA LEU A 366 -35.66 2.57 -3.18
C LEU A 366 -35.15 2.04 -1.84
N TYR A 367 -36.00 1.98 -0.82
CA TYR A 367 -35.63 1.43 0.49
C TYR A 367 -35.27 -0.06 0.39
N LYS A 368 -36.02 -0.84 -0.39
CA LYS A 368 -35.73 -2.27 -0.64
C LYS A 368 -34.40 -2.44 -1.39
N GLN A 369 -34.11 -1.57 -2.36
CA GLN A 369 -32.87 -1.59 -3.11
C GLN A 369 -31.68 -1.19 -2.24
N LEU A 370 -31.83 -0.18 -1.38
CA LEU A 370 -30.82 0.24 -0.43
C LEU A 370 -30.54 -0.85 0.60
N LYS A 371 -31.59 -1.50 1.14
CA LYS A 371 -31.45 -2.63 2.05
C LYS A 371 -30.68 -3.79 1.40
N LYS A 372 -31.00 -4.11 0.15
CA LYS A 372 -30.25 -5.12 -0.62
C LYS A 372 -28.78 -4.73 -0.79
N GLN A 373 -28.49 -3.46 -1.07
CA GLN A 373 -27.10 -2.98 -1.13
C GLN A 373 -26.36 -3.09 0.21
N PHE A 374 -27.05 -2.92 1.34
CA PHE A 374 -26.45 -3.13 2.66
C PHE A 374 -26.18 -4.61 2.94
N GLU A 375 -27.09 -5.51 2.58
CA GLU A 375 -26.90 -6.95 2.67
C GLU A 375 -25.71 -7.40 1.80
N ASP A 376 -25.68 -7.01 0.52
CA ASP A 376 -24.57 -7.32 -0.40
C ASP A 376 -23.22 -6.78 0.13
N LYS A 377 -23.19 -5.57 0.68
CA LYS A 377 -21.97 -4.99 1.28
C LYS A 377 -21.55 -5.71 2.56
N SER A 378 -22.49 -6.12 3.40
CA SER A 378 -22.21 -6.88 4.62
C SER A 378 -21.59 -8.24 4.28
N ASP A 379 -22.10 -8.90 3.23
CA ASP A 379 -21.57 -10.19 2.76
C ASP A 379 -20.15 -10.03 2.20
N VAL A 380 -19.90 -9.00 1.39
CA VAL A 380 -18.56 -8.67 0.90
C VAL A 380 -17.60 -8.37 2.06
N LEU A 381 -18.06 -7.62 3.07
CA LEU A 381 -17.27 -7.31 4.26
C LEU A 381 -16.92 -8.57 5.07
N HIS A 382 -17.87 -9.49 5.22
CA HIS A 382 -17.63 -10.78 5.88
C HIS A 382 -16.64 -11.64 5.10
N SER A 383 -16.76 -11.68 3.77
CA SER A 383 -15.80 -12.39 2.90
C SER A 383 -14.39 -11.79 3.04
N THR A 384 -14.28 -10.46 2.94
CA THR A 384 -12.97 -9.79 3.08
C THR A 384 -12.38 -9.98 4.46
N ARG A 385 -13.19 -9.92 5.53
CA ARG A 385 -12.71 -10.18 6.89
C ARG A 385 -12.20 -11.62 7.06
N SER A 386 -12.87 -12.59 6.45
CA SER A 386 -12.43 -13.99 6.46
C SER A 386 -11.12 -14.18 5.70
N GLU A 387 -10.98 -13.55 4.53
CA GLU A 387 -9.74 -13.58 3.74
C GLU A 387 -8.58 -12.91 4.49
N LEU A 388 -8.84 -11.76 5.13
CA LEU A 388 -7.84 -11.04 5.93
C LEU A 388 -7.34 -11.90 7.08
N PHE A 389 -8.25 -12.59 7.78
CA PHE A 389 -7.89 -13.50 8.86
C PHE A 389 -7.03 -14.68 8.37
N HIS A 390 -7.32 -15.24 7.19
CA HIS A 390 -6.49 -16.27 6.58
C HIS A 390 -5.11 -15.75 6.19
N LYS A 391 -5.03 -14.56 5.59
CA LYS A 391 -3.75 -13.93 5.24
C LYS A 391 -2.91 -13.57 6.45
N GLU A 392 -3.54 -13.10 7.53
CA GLU A 392 -2.86 -12.85 8.80
C GLU A 392 -2.31 -14.15 9.41
N GLY A 393 -3.07 -15.26 9.34
CA GLY A 393 -2.60 -16.59 9.73
C GLY A 393 -1.41 -17.09 8.89
N GLU A 394 -1.44 -16.90 7.57
CA GLU A 394 -0.33 -17.23 6.67
C GLU A 394 0.93 -16.42 7.01
N VAL A 395 0.79 -15.11 7.23
CA VAL A 395 1.90 -14.23 7.63
C VAL A 395 2.49 -14.67 8.96
N PHE A 396 1.65 -15.00 9.93
CA PHE A 396 2.10 -15.50 11.23
C PHE A 396 2.87 -16.82 11.11
N ALA A 397 2.41 -17.75 10.28
CA ALA A 397 3.11 -19.00 10.01
C ALA A 397 4.48 -18.75 9.36
N MET A 398 4.55 -17.86 8.37
CA MET A 398 5.82 -17.48 7.72
C MET A 398 6.79 -16.80 8.70
N MET A 399 6.30 -15.95 9.60
CA MET A 399 7.13 -15.33 10.64
C MET A 399 7.72 -16.38 11.58
N LYS A 400 6.91 -17.34 12.03
CA LYS A 400 7.36 -18.43 12.91
C LYS A 400 8.39 -19.34 12.22
N GLU A 401 8.20 -19.63 10.93
CA GLU A 401 9.17 -20.40 10.15
C GLU A 401 10.49 -19.63 9.98
N LYS A 402 10.42 -18.32 9.69
CA LYS A 402 11.60 -17.46 9.61
C LYS A 402 12.36 -17.42 10.93
N GLU A 403 11.64 -17.29 12.05
CA GLU A 403 12.22 -17.28 13.39
C GLU A 403 12.93 -18.61 13.71
N ALA A 404 12.30 -19.75 13.39
CA ALA A 404 12.90 -21.06 13.51
C ALA A 404 14.18 -21.20 12.67
N LYS A 405 14.16 -20.75 11.41
CA LYS A 405 15.35 -20.75 10.54
C LYS A 405 16.45 -19.83 11.06
N THR A 406 16.12 -18.66 11.60
CA THR A 406 17.12 -17.78 12.24
C THR A 406 17.71 -18.38 13.51
N LEU A 407 16.95 -19.20 14.26
CA LEU A 407 17.46 -19.96 15.40
C LEU A 407 18.40 -21.09 14.96
N GLU A 408 18.07 -21.81 13.88
CA GLU A 408 18.95 -22.82 13.29
C GLU A 408 20.24 -22.21 12.72
N LEU A 409 20.15 -21.05 12.07
CA LEU A 409 21.30 -20.30 11.57
C LEU A 409 22.10 -19.63 12.70
N GLY A 410 21.45 -19.18 13.76
CA GLY A 410 22.10 -18.64 14.96
C GLY A 410 22.84 -19.69 15.79
N ALA A 411 22.47 -20.97 15.66
CA ALA A 411 23.19 -22.09 16.27
C ALA A 411 24.50 -22.43 15.52
N TYR A 412 24.64 -22.04 14.25
CA TYR A 412 25.94 -21.90 13.60
C TYR A 412 26.58 -20.59 14.09
N ASP A 413 27.03 -20.63 15.34
CA ASP A 413 27.60 -19.50 16.04
C ASP A 413 28.72 -18.89 15.18
N GLY A 414 28.52 -17.64 14.76
CA GLY A 414 29.48 -16.89 13.97
C GLY A 414 30.86 -16.83 14.62
N ASN A 415 30.97 -17.13 15.91
CA ASN A 415 32.24 -17.34 16.59
C ASN A 415 33.05 -18.54 16.07
N TYR A 416 32.43 -19.65 15.63
CA TYR A 416 33.18 -20.76 15.05
C TYR A 416 33.76 -20.38 13.69
N ILE A 417 32.96 -19.77 12.82
CA ILE A 417 33.44 -19.29 11.52
C ILE A 417 34.50 -18.22 11.72
N ARG A 418 34.32 -17.29 12.68
CA ARG A 418 35.31 -16.26 13.00
C ARG A 418 36.60 -16.85 13.57
N LYS A 419 36.51 -17.89 14.38
CA LYS A 419 37.67 -18.60 14.94
C LYS A 419 38.42 -19.37 13.86
N ASP A 420 37.72 -20.04 12.96
CA ASP A 420 38.31 -20.75 11.83
C ASP A 420 38.98 -19.77 10.85
N VAL A 421 38.35 -18.62 10.60
CA VAL A 421 38.96 -17.54 9.81
C VAL A 421 40.23 -17.00 10.48
N LEU A 422 40.21 -16.77 11.79
CA LEU A 422 41.41 -16.33 12.54
C LEU A 422 42.54 -17.36 12.48
N LEU A 423 42.21 -18.66 12.62
CA LEU A 423 43.21 -19.73 12.49
C LEU A 423 43.81 -19.79 11.08
N LEU A 424 42.99 -19.62 10.05
CA LEU A 424 43.46 -19.58 8.66
C LEU A 424 44.30 -18.33 8.37
N GLU A 425 44.00 -17.18 8.98
CA GLU A 425 44.83 -15.98 8.90
C GLU A 425 46.19 -16.18 9.55
N GLU A 426 46.24 -16.84 10.71
CA GLU A 426 47.48 -17.17 11.41
C GLU A 426 48.34 -18.18 10.62
N GLU A 427 47.73 -19.20 10.01
CA GLU A 427 48.42 -20.14 9.10
C GLU A 427 48.97 -19.43 7.85
N ARG A 428 48.21 -18.48 7.27
CA ARG A 428 48.67 -17.69 6.13
C ARG A 428 49.91 -16.87 6.48
N ASP A 429 49.91 -16.22 7.64
CA ASP A 429 51.02 -15.36 8.06
C ASP A 429 52.29 -16.17 8.35
N GLN A 430 52.16 -17.36 8.95
CA GLN A 430 53.28 -18.30 9.11
C GLN A 430 53.88 -18.73 7.76
N LEU A 431 53.02 -19.06 6.77
CA LEU A 431 53.49 -19.42 5.44
C LEU A 431 54.18 -18.26 4.72
N LEU A 432 53.70 -17.02 4.93
CA LEU A 432 54.35 -15.81 4.41
C LEU A 432 55.76 -15.64 4.99
N ASP A 433 55.90 -15.77 6.30
CA ASP A 433 57.21 -15.70 6.97
C ASP A 433 58.17 -16.79 6.48
N GLU A 434 57.68 -18.03 6.30
CA GLU A 434 58.47 -19.13 5.72
C GLU A 434 58.91 -18.83 4.29
N THR A 435 58.03 -18.30 3.44
CA THR A 435 58.39 -17.92 2.07
C THR A 435 59.41 -16.80 2.02
N GLN A 436 59.33 -15.85 2.96
CA GLN A 436 60.27 -14.75 3.05
C GLN A 436 61.66 -15.22 3.51
N LEU A 437 61.72 -16.12 4.50
CA LEU A 437 62.95 -16.79 4.92
C LEU A 437 63.60 -17.57 3.76
N LEU A 438 62.81 -18.34 3.00
CA LEU A 438 63.30 -19.06 1.84
C LEU A 438 63.83 -18.10 0.75
N SER A 439 63.14 -16.97 0.54
CA SER A 439 63.58 -15.93 -0.39
C SER A 439 64.93 -15.33 0.03
N ASP A 440 65.10 -14.99 1.31
CA ASP A 440 66.35 -14.44 1.84
C ASP A 440 67.51 -15.44 1.72
N ILE A 441 67.26 -16.72 2.00
CA ILE A 441 68.25 -17.79 1.82
C ILE A 441 68.67 -17.89 0.34
N VAL A 442 67.70 -17.91 -0.58
CA VAL A 442 67.99 -17.95 -2.02
C VAL A 442 68.79 -16.72 -2.47
N GLN A 443 68.44 -15.54 -1.97
CA GLN A 443 69.16 -14.30 -2.28
C GLN A 443 70.59 -14.30 -1.74
N THR A 444 70.80 -14.86 -0.55
CA THR A 444 72.14 -15.03 0.05
C THR A 444 72.98 -16.02 -0.76
N LEU A 445 72.41 -17.16 -1.16
CA LEU A 445 73.08 -18.14 -2.00
C LEU A 445 73.44 -17.57 -3.38
N LEU A 446 72.58 -16.75 -3.96
CA LEU A 446 72.85 -16.05 -5.23
C LEU A 446 74.00 -15.03 -5.09
N GLN A 447 74.08 -14.30 -3.97
CA GLN A 447 75.18 -13.39 -3.69
C GLN A 447 76.51 -14.13 -3.50
N GLU A 448 76.51 -15.26 -2.76
CA GLU A 448 77.70 -16.09 -2.61
C GLU A 448 78.17 -16.63 -3.97
N GLN A 449 77.25 -17.08 -4.82
CA GLN A 449 77.59 -17.59 -6.16
C GLN A 449 78.20 -16.50 -7.08
N GLN A 450 77.81 -15.23 -6.93
CA GLN A 450 78.39 -14.11 -7.69
C GLN A 450 79.76 -13.66 -7.15
N SER A 451 80.12 -14.06 -5.93
CA SER A 451 81.40 -13.73 -5.31
C SER A 451 82.52 -14.74 -5.61
N PHE A 452 82.16 -15.92 -6.12
CA PHE A 452 83.07 -16.95 -6.67
C PHE A 452 83.22 -16.77 -8.18
#